data_AF-A0A9E3M9K0-F1
#
_entry.id   AF-A0A9E3M9K0-F1
#
_cell.length_a   1.000
_cell.length_b   1.000
_cell.length_c   1.000
_cell.angle_alpha   90.00
_cell.angle_beta   90.00
_cell.angle_gamma   90.00
#
_symmetry.space_group_name_H-M   'P 1'
#
loop_
_entity.id
_entity.type
_entity.pdbx_description
1 polymer ?
#
loop_
_entity_poly.entity_id
_entity_poly.type
_entity_poly.pdbx_seq_one_letter_code
_entity_poly.pdbx_strand_id
1 'polypeptide(L)'
;MNNKPLQSKTNVLHVPCRRGGFMLAAMMCAVIILLIIGASVLSLGLHGRRFSVRTSSDIVARCAADAGLTKAIFEMNEKLKVIPWDDSQLPEVINETLPNTDATYSYVVTGDNTLGYNVVSIGSSGQAARKVSANLGRKELFDHAVLTKGLLSLKPGTTVDGYNSLDPFDTDVDLKIASTSVLDDQIILQPGVTINGDILVGVGGDPATIINDQGATTGDRSAMMVEPPLDDVITPVLPDMGTDIYVKGDTLTIGPADSGIYTSIEVAQKSEGTGEEEVITPGVVVVDGGETVLHVTGDIWLKALCKINIMDGSSLILYVDGDIACGAGSDIGYQGAPEQPQHLQIYSTNTGDYEQTFDIMAGSHFSGVIYAPYTDVSIYAEGDVYGSFITNSFDFKALGNLYYDDALRDITMLNSRFIVDRWLEE
;
A
#
# COMPACT_ATOMS: atom_id res chain seq x y z
N MET A 1 45.65 -50.68 91.78
CA MET A 1 44.66 -50.82 92.88
C MET A 1 43.38 -51.40 92.30
N ASN A 2 43.07 -52.63 92.72
CA ASN A 2 41.83 -53.36 92.45
C ASN A 2 40.62 -52.63 93.05
N ASN A 3 39.48 -52.64 92.36
CA ASN A 3 38.17 -52.87 92.97
C ASN A 3 37.09 -53.13 91.89
N LYS A 4 36.71 -54.41 91.73
CA LYS A 4 35.36 -54.85 91.37
C LYS A 4 34.48 -54.82 92.66
N PRO A 5 33.17 -55.07 92.61
CA PRO A 5 32.10 -54.40 91.86
C PRO A 5 30.91 -54.05 92.81
N LEU A 6 29.92 -53.26 92.36
CA LEU A 6 28.61 -53.25 92.99
C LEU A 6 27.52 -53.44 91.93
N GLN A 7 26.93 -54.64 91.96
CA GLN A 7 25.73 -54.98 91.22
C GLN A 7 24.54 -54.23 91.81
N SER A 8 23.98 -53.30 91.04
CA SER A 8 22.66 -52.76 91.28
C SER A 8 21.66 -53.54 90.43
N LYS A 9 20.88 -54.42 91.09
CA LYS A 9 19.69 -55.05 90.52
C LYS A 9 18.59 -53.99 90.38
N THR A 10 18.45 -53.41 89.19
CA THR A 10 17.24 -52.69 88.81
C THR A 10 16.25 -53.69 88.21
N ASN A 11 15.22 -54.02 89.00
CA ASN A 11 14.05 -54.76 88.54
C ASN A 11 13.40 -54.02 87.36
N VAL A 12 13.46 -54.60 86.17
CA VAL A 12 12.68 -54.17 85.01
C VAL A 12 11.25 -54.63 85.26
N LEU A 13 10.42 -53.72 85.76
CA LEU A 13 8.97 -53.85 85.77
C LEU A 13 8.50 -53.86 84.32
N HIS A 14 8.25 -55.06 83.79
CA HIS A 14 7.62 -55.26 82.50
C HIS A 14 6.14 -54.88 82.63
N VAL A 15 5.84 -53.58 82.51
CA VAL A 15 4.48 -53.10 82.31
C VAL A 15 4.05 -53.54 80.91
N PRO A 16 3.02 -54.39 80.74
CA PRO A 16 2.45 -54.65 79.42
C PRO A 16 1.74 -53.36 78.98
N CYS A 17 2.50 -52.48 78.34
CA CYS A 17 1.95 -51.30 77.69
C CYS A 17 1.09 -51.80 76.53
N ARG A 18 -0.23 -51.74 76.68
CA ARG A 18 -1.21 -51.96 75.61
C ARG A 18 -0.93 -50.96 74.48
N ARG A 19 -0.05 -51.35 73.54
CA ARG A 19 0.36 -50.55 72.36
C ARG A 19 -0.67 -50.51 71.22
N GLY A 20 -1.85 -51.14 71.39
CA GLY A 20 -2.86 -51.25 70.34
C GLY A 20 -3.58 -49.93 69.99
N GLY A 21 -3.70 -48.98 70.92
CA GLY A 21 -4.44 -47.72 70.67
C GLY A 21 -3.65 -46.68 69.88
N PHE A 22 -2.33 -46.60 70.07
CA PHE A 22 -1.50 -45.57 69.45
C PHE A 22 -1.23 -45.82 67.97
N MET A 23 -1.07 -47.09 67.55
CA MET A 23 -0.93 -47.44 66.13
C MET A 23 -2.18 -47.08 65.32
N LEU A 24 -3.36 -47.33 65.89
CA LEU A 24 -4.63 -47.09 65.22
C LEU A 24 -4.88 -45.58 65.06
N ALA A 25 -4.54 -44.79 66.08
CA ALA A 25 -4.54 -43.33 66.00
C ALA A 25 -3.52 -42.79 64.98
N ALA A 26 -2.30 -43.33 64.95
CA ALA A 26 -1.27 -42.91 63.99
C ALA A 26 -1.63 -43.25 62.54
N MET A 27 -2.22 -44.44 62.29
CA MET A 27 -2.76 -44.80 60.97
C MET A 27 -3.89 -43.87 60.55
N MET A 28 -4.81 -43.56 61.46
CA MET A 28 -5.91 -42.64 61.16
C MET A 28 -5.41 -41.24 60.83
N CYS A 29 -4.42 -40.72 61.58
CA CYS A 29 -3.77 -39.45 61.27
C CYS A 29 -3.07 -39.48 59.90
N ALA A 30 -2.35 -40.56 59.57
CA ALA A 30 -1.68 -40.70 58.27
C ALA A 30 -2.68 -40.72 57.10
N VAL A 31 -3.81 -41.41 57.26
CA VAL A 31 -4.89 -41.43 56.26
C VAL A 31 -5.52 -40.05 56.10
N ILE A 32 -5.78 -39.32 57.19
CA ILE A 32 -6.31 -37.95 57.12
C ILE A 32 -5.34 -37.01 56.39
N ILE A 33 -4.03 -37.08 56.70
CA ILE A 33 -3.02 -36.26 56.03
C ILE A 33 -2.96 -36.58 54.53
N LEU A 34 -2.98 -37.86 54.15
CA LEU A 34 -2.99 -38.28 52.74
C LEU A 34 -4.25 -37.80 52.01
N LEU A 35 -5.41 -37.84 52.65
CA LEU A 35 -6.66 -37.32 52.08
C LEU A 35 -6.60 -35.80 51.89
N ILE A 36 -6.04 -35.05 52.84
CA ILE A 36 -5.87 -33.59 52.74
C ILE A 36 -4.91 -33.24 51.60
N ILE A 37 -3.77 -33.94 51.50
CA ILE A 37 -2.79 -33.73 50.42
C ILE A 37 -3.42 -34.10 49.07
N GLY A 38 -4.10 -35.24 48.98
CA GLY A 38 -4.78 -35.70 47.76
C GLY A 38 -5.85 -34.72 47.28
N ALA A 39 -6.68 -34.20 48.19
CA ALA A 39 -7.67 -33.17 47.88
C ALA A 39 -7.01 -31.86 47.45
N SER A 40 -5.90 -31.47 48.08
CA SER A 40 -5.16 -30.24 47.75
C SER A 40 -4.53 -30.30 46.37
N VAL A 41 -3.88 -31.43 46.02
CA VAL A 41 -3.26 -31.64 44.69
C VAL A 41 -4.33 -31.71 43.61
N LEU A 42 -5.46 -32.39 43.86
CA LEU A 42 -6.58 -32.41 42.92
C LEU A 42 -7.17 -31.02 42.70
N SER A 43 -7.36 -30.25 43.78
CA SER A 43 -7.84 -28.87 43.69
C SER A 43 -6.88 -27.97 42.90
N LEU A 44 -5.57 -28.11 43.13
CA LEU A 44 -4.54 -27.37 42.39
C LEU A 44 -4.57 -27.74 40.90
N GLY A 45 -4.71 -29.03 40.57
CA GLY A 45 -4.84 -29.51 39.19
C GLY A 45 -6.11 -29.00 38.50
N LEU A 46 -7.25 -28.98 39.19
CA LEU A 46 -8.50 -28.43 38.66
C LEU A 46 -8.41 -26.91 38.46
N HIS A 47 -7.76 -26.19 39.37
CA HIS A 47 -7.54 -24.76 39.22
C HIS A 47 -6.61 -24.44 38.05
N GLY A 48 -5.50 -25.19 37.93
CA GLY A 48 -4.57 -25.08 36.81
C GLY A 48 -5.25 -25.37 35.47
N ARG A 49 -6.09 -26.41 35.38
CA ARG A 49 -6.86 -26.70 34.17
C ARG A 49 -7.87 -25.59 33.84
N ARG A 50 -8.62 -25.08 34.83
CA ARG A 50 -9.58 -23.97 34.61
C ARG A 50 -8.87 -22.70 34.16
N PHE A 51 -7.72 -22.39 34.76
CA PHE A 51 -6.90 -21.26 34.36
C PHE A 51 -6.41 -21.45 32.92
N SER A 52 -5.84 -22.61 32.59
CA SER A 52 -5.37 -22.93 31.23
C SER A 52 -6.48 -22.86 30.19
N VAL A 53 -7.67 -23.41 30.46
CA VAL A 53 -8.82 -23.30 29.56
C VAL A 53 -9.25 -21.85 29.36
N ARG A 54 -9.30 -21.05 30.44
CA ARG A 54 -9.64 -19.63 30.34
C ARG A 54 -8.63 -18.87 29.49
N THR A 55 -7.33 -19.01 29.78
CA THR A 55 -6.27 -18.36 29.01
C THR A 55 -6.28 -18.79 27.54
N SER A 56 -6.52 -20.08 27.26
CA SER A 56 -6.63 -20.57 25.90
C SER A 56 -7.84 -19.96 25.18
N SER A 57 -9.01 -19.99 25.80
CA SER A 57 -10.22 -19.35 25.25
C SER A 57 -10.01 -17.85 25.02
N ASP A 58 -9.28 -17.19 25.90
CA ASP A 58 -8.96 -15.76 25.83
C ASP A 58 -8.13 -15.40 24.60
N ILE A 59 -7.04 -16.14 24.39
CA ILE A 59 -6.15 -15.98 23.23
C ILE A 59 -6.92 -16.29 21.94
N VAL A 60 -7.71 -17.37 21.93
CA VAL A 60 -8.50 -17.75 20.76
C VAL A 60 -9.57 -16.71 20.44
N ALA A 61 -10.25 -16.16 21.45
CA ALA A 61 -11.22 -15.08 21.26
C ALA A 61 -10.57 -13.82 20.68
N ARG A 62 -9.35 -13.47 21.10
CA ARG A 62 -8.58 -12.36 20.52
C ARG A 62 -8.24 -12.63 19.04
N CYS A 63 -7.68 -13.80 18.73
CA CYS A 63 -7.37 -14.16 17.34
C CYS A 63 -8.62 -14.15 16.45
N ALA A 64 -9.78 -14.56 17.00
CA ALA A 64 -11.04 -14.46 16.28
C ALA A 64 -11.47 -13.02 16.03
N ALA A 65 -11.26 -12.10 16.99
CA ALA A 65 -11.52 -10.69 16.80
C ALA A 65 -10.61 -10.09 15.70
N ASP A 66 -9.31 -10.41 15.70
CA ASP A 66 -8.35 -9.95 14.67
C ASP A 66 -8.70 -10.50 13.28
N ALA A 67 -9.17 -11.76 13.20
CA ALA A 67 -9.65 -12.34 11.96
C ALA A 67 -10.90 -11.62 11.43
N GLY A 68 -11.85 -11.28 12.31
CA GLY A 68 -13.02 -10.48 11.94
C GLY A 68 -12.66 -9.08 11.45
N LEU A 69 -11.68 -8.42 12.07
CA LEU A 69 -11.16 -7.14 11.60
C LEU A 69 -10.53 -7.27 10.20
N THR A 70 -9.69 -8.30 9.99
CA THR A 70 -9.07 -8.58 8.69
C THR A 70 -10.11 -8.83 7.61
N LYS A 71 -11.16 -9.61 7.93
CA LYS A 71 -12.28 -9.88 7.02
C LYS A 71 -13.05 -8.62 6.67
N ALA A 72 -13.32 -7.76 7.66
CA ALA A 72 -13.99 -6.48 7.44
C ALA A 72 -13.20 -5.58 6.48
N ILE A 73 -11.89 -5.45 6.67
CA ILE A 73 -11.01 -4.67 5.79
C ILE A 73 -11.01 -5.25 4.38
N PHE A 74 -10.91 -6.58 4.27
CA PHE A 74 -10.97 -7.26 2.97
C PHE A 74 -12.28 -6.94 2.24
N GLU A 75 -13.43 -7.03 2.91
CA GLU A 75 -14.73 -6.74 2.29
C GLU A 75 -14.91 -5.26 1.96
N MET A 76 -14.37 -4.35 2.77
CA MET A 76 -14.31 -2.94 2.43
C MET A 76 -13.48 -2.71 1.17
N ASN A 77 -12.33 -3.37 1.02
CA ASN A 77 -11.49 -3.27 -0.18
C ASN A 77 -12.14 -3.92 -1.41
N GLU A 78 -12.86 -5.03 -1.25
CA GLU A 78 -13.63 -5.62 -2.36
C GLU A 78 -14.73 -4.69 -2.85
N LYS A 79 -15.39 -3.94 -1.95
CA LYS A 79 -16.38 -2.94 -2.35
C LYS A 79 -15.75 -1.77 -3.12
N LEU A 80 -14.48 -1.42 -2.87
CA LEU A 80 -13.78 -0.32 -3.58
C LEU A 80 -13.54 -0.64 -5.05
N LYS A 81 -13.57 -1.92 -5.42
CA LYS A 81 -13.46 -2.37 -6.81
C LYS A 81 -14.72 -2.08 -7.64
N VAL A 82 -15.84 -1.79 -6.99
CA VAL A 82 -17.10 -1.44 -7.67
C VAL A 82 -17.18 0.07 -7.82
N ILE A 83 -17.25 0.56 -9.06
CA ILE A 83 -17.37 1.99 -9.38
C ILE A 83 -18.77 2.26 -9.96
N PRO A 84 -19.51 3.25 -9.43
CA PRO A 84 -19.16 4.12 -8.30
C PRO A 84 -19.20 3.36 -6.96
N TRP A 85 -18.33 3.76 -6.02
CA TRP A 85 -18.32 3.22 -4.66
C TRP A 85 -19.67 3.49 -3.97
N ASP A 86 -20.24 2.44 -3.39
CA ASP A 86 -21.51 2.49 -2.66
C ASP A 86 -21.25 2.29 -1.15
N ASP A 87 -21.36 3.37 -0.38
CA ASP A 87 -21.27 3.36 1.08
C ASP A 87 -22.63 3.11 1.77
N SER A 88 -23.72 2.92 1.02
CA SER A 88 -25.07 2.80 1.59
C SER A 88 -25.27 1.53 2.43
N GLN A 89 -24.48 0.49 2.15
CA GLN A 89 -24.46 -0.76 2.90
C GLN A 89 -23.01 -1.06 3.25
N LEU A 90 -22.63 -0.92 4.52
CA LEU A 90 -21.30 -1.30 4.98
C LEU A 90 -21.25 -2.78 5.40
N PRO A 91 -20.11 -3.47 5.29
CA PRO A 91 -19.97 -4.86 5.69
C PRO A 91 -20.31 -5.09 7.17
N GLU A 92 -21.10 -6.13 7.43
CA GLU A 92 -21.41 -6.61 8.78
C GLU A 92 -21.57 -8.13 8.75
N VAL A 93 -21.02 -8.80 9.76
CA VAL A 93 -21.11 -10.24 9.93
C VAL A 93 -21.39 -10.55 11.40
N ILE A 94 -22.27 -11.52 11.65
CA ILE A 94 -22.66 -11.95 13.00
C ILE A 94 -22.35 -13.44 13.17
N ASN A 95 -21.52 -13.76 14.17
CA ASN A 95 -21.18 -15.10 14.63
C ASN A 95 -20.68 -16.05 13.53
N GLU A 96 -19.82 -15.56 12.65
CA GLU A 96 -19.17 -16.42 11.65
C GLU A 96 -18.09 -17.29 12.31
N THR A 97 -18.08 -18.57 11.98
CA THR A 97 -17.16 -19.56 12.55
C THR A 97 -15.83 -19.58 11.81
N LEU A 98 -14.72 -19.56 12.55
CA LEU A 98 -13.40 -19.75 11.95
C LEU A 98 -13.19 -21.21 11.50
N PRO A 99 -12.56 -21.45 10.34
CA PRO A 99 -12.31 -22.80 9.84
C PRO A 99 -11.54 -23.66 10.86
N ASN A 100 -12.01 -24.90 11.07
CA ASN A 100 -11.39 -25.89 11.97
C ASN A 100 -11.34 -25.50 13.46
N THR A 101 -12.16 -24.54 13.91
CA THR A 101 -12.26 -24.15 15.32
C THR A 101 -13.72 -24.01 15.76
N ASP A 102 -13.96 -23.94 17.07
CA ASP A 102 -15.26 -23.55 17.65
C ASP A 102 -15.34 -22.04 17.95
N ALA A 103 -14.33 -21.28 17.55
CA ALA A 103 -14.28 -19.83 17.71
C ALA A 103 -15.15 -19.16 16.65
N THR A 104 -15.78 -18.06 17.07
CA THR A 104 -16.61 -17.23 16.20
C THR A 104 -16.17 -15.79 16.26
N TYR A 105 -16.45 -15.04 15.21
CA TYR A 105 -16.28 -13.60 15.18
C TYR A 105 -17.53 -12.92 14.63
N SER A 106 -17.75 -11.70 15.08
CA SER A 106 -18.73 -10.78 14.52
C SER A 106 -18.04 -9.46 14.29
N TYR A 107 -18.35 -8.75 13.22
CA TYR A 107 -17.85 -7.40 13.03
C TYR A 107 -18.91 -6.50 12.41
N VAL A 108 -18.78 -5.21 12.65
CA VAL A 108 -19.59 -4.17 12.02
C VAL A 108 -18.66 -3.05 11.57
N VAL A 109 -18.85 -2.60 10.33
CA VAL A 109 -18.20 -1.39 9.83
C VAL A 109 -19.20 -0.23 9.87
N THR A 110 -18.78 0.89 10.43
CA THR A 110 -19.60 2.12 10.55
C THR A 110 -18.78 3.31 10.08
N GLY A 111 -19.43 4.41 9.70
CA GLY A 111 -18.76 5.64 9.26
C GLY A 111 -19.21 6.10 7.88
N ASP A 112 -18.50 7.07 7.33
CA ASP A 112 -18.73 7.65 6.01
C ASP A 112 -17.43 8.23 5.43
N ASN A 113 -17.46 8.65 4.17
CA ASN A 113 -16.30 9.24 3.51
C ASN A 113 -15.80 10.56 4.13
N THR A 114 -16.59 11.23 4.97
CA THR A 114 -16.21 12.51 5.59
C THR A 114 -15.52 12.32 6.94
N LEU A 115 -15.98 11.36 7.74
CA LEU A 115 -15.50 11.09 9.09
C LEU A 115 -14.55 9.89 9.18
N GLY A 116 -14.39 9.16 8.07
CA GLY A 116 -13.66 7.90 8.01
C GLY A 116 -14.52 6.72 8.49
N TYR A 117 -13.95 5.51 8.41
CA TYR A 117 -14.63 4.28 8.77
C TYR A 117 -14.06 3.69 10.05
N ASN A 118 -14.91 3.09 10.87
CA ASN A 118 -14.56 2.37 12.08
C ASN A 118 -15.07 0.93 11.99
N VAL A 119 -14.17 -0.02 12.25
CA VAL A 119 -14.50 -1.44 12.36
C VAL A 119 -14.48 -1.82 13.83
N VAL A 120 -15.57 -2.43 14.30
CA VAL A 120 -15.60 -3.11 15.60
C VAL A 120 -15.76 -4.60 15.36
N SER A 121 -14.80 -5.39 15.83
CA SER A 121 -14.81 -6.86 15.73
C SER A 121 -14.82 -7.49 17.13
N ILE A 122 -15.71 -8.46 17.34
CA ILE A 122 -15.86 -9.21 18.58
C ILE A 122 -15.60 -10.68 18.27
N GLY A 123 -14.52 -11.22 18.82
CA GLY A 123 -14.22 -12.66 18.76
C GLY A 123 -14.64 -13.37 20.04
N SER A 124 -15.17 -14.58 19.91
CA SER A 124 -15.68 -15.39 21.02
C SER A 124 -15.19 -16.84 20.93
N SER A 125 -14.73 -17.39 22.05
CA SER A 125 -14.37 -18.82 22.19
C SER A 125 -14.65 -19.28 23.62
N GLY A 126 -15.44 -20.36 23.76
CA GLY A 126 -15.84 -20.88 25.06
C GLY A 126 -16.56 -19.85 25.93
N GLN A 127 -15.92 -19.40 27.01
CA GLN A 127 -16.45 -18.38 27.93
C GLN A 127 -15.77 -17.01 27.79
N ALA A 128 -14.85 -16.87 26.83
CA ALA A 128 -14.12 -15.64 26.59
C ALA A 128 -14.68 -14.93 25.36
N ALA A 129 -14.75 -13.60 25.44
CA ALA A 129 -14.98 -12.71 24.33
C ALA A 129 -13.94 -11.58 24.38
N ARG A 130 -13.49 -11.13 23.21
CA ARG A 130 -12.56 -10.01 23.06
C ARG A 130 -13.06 -9.08 21.99
N LYS A 131 -12.89 -7.78 22.23
CA LYS A 131 -13.29 -6.74 21.30
C LYS A 131 -12.04 -6.03 20.80
N VAL A 132 -11.98 -5.87 19.48
CA VAL A 132 -10.97 -5.09 18.78
C VAL A 132 -11.69 -4.02 17.99
N SER A 133 -11.14 -2.82 17.97
CA SER A 133 -11.65 -1.72 17.15
C SER A 133 -10.53 -1.09 16.35
N ALA A 134 -10.85 -0.66 15.14
CA ALA A 134 -9.90 0.00 14.26
C ALA A 134 -10.55 1.16 13.52
N ASN A 135 -9.81 2.25 13.37
CA ASN A 135 -10.14 3.28 12.38
C ASN A 135 -9.46 2.91 11.07
N LEU A 136 -10.22 2.96 9.98
CA LEU A 136 -9.71 2.76 8.64
C LEU A 136 -9.47 4.10 7.97
N GLY A 137 -8.26 4.27 7.46
CA GLY A 137 -7.92 5.32 6.51
C GLY A 137 -7.95 4.77 5.10
N ARG A 138 -8.23 5.63 4.13
CA ARG A 138 -7.95 5.31 2.73
C ARG A 138 -6.49 5.63 2.47
N LYS A 139 -5.75 4.63 1.99
CA LYS A 139 -4.42 4.85 1.43
C LYS A 139 -4.56 4.82 -0.08
N GLU A 140 -4.37 5.97 -0.68
CA GLU A 140 -4.38 6.15 -2.13
C GLU A 140 -3.07 5.71 -2.76
N LEU A 141 -3.11 5.55 -4.07
CA LEU A 141 -2.03 5.01 -4.88
C LEU A 141 -0.80 5.93 -4.88
N PHE A 142 -1.03 7.24 -5.01
CA PHE A 142 -0.01 8.27 -5.28
C PHE A 142 0.47 9.01 -4.03
N ASP A 143 0.90 8.26 -3.00
CA ASP A 143 1.48 8.81 -1.75
C ASP A 143 2.98 9.20 -1.87
N HIS A 144 3.59 8.94 -3.02
CA HIS A 144 4.99 9.23 -3.31
C HIS A 144 5.09 10.11 -4.54
N ALA A 145 6.09 10.97 -4.63
CA ALA A 145 6.42 11.66 -5.88
C ALA A 145 6.88 10.67 -6.94
N VAL A 146 7.75 9.75 -6.53
CA VAL A 146 8.25 8.66 -7.37
C VAL A 146 8.38 7.40 -6.51
N LEU A 147 7.76 6.31 -6.94
CA LEU A 147 7.92 4.97 -6.35
C LEU A 147 8.28 3.98 -7.45
N THR A 148 9.47 3.41 -7.41
CA THR A 148 9.91 2.41 -8.39
C THR A 148 10.01 1.02 -7.78
N LYS A 149 9.90 -0.03 -8.59
CA LYS A 149 10.29 -1.39 -8.16
C LYS A 149 11.79 -1.61 -8.21
N GLY A 150 12.43 -1.04 -9.22
CA GLY A 150 13.85 -1.12 -9.50
C GLY A 150 14.49 0.26 -9.48
N LEU A 151 15.10 0.64 -10.60
CA LEU A 151 15.96 1.81 -10.69
C LEU A 151 15.16 3.12 -10.66
N LEU A 152 15.56 4.04 -9.78
CA LEU A 152 15.20 5.46 -9.79
C LEU A 152 16.46 6.27 -10.08
N SER A 153 16.49 7.03 -11.16
CA SER A 153 17.64 7.84 -11.58
C SER A 153 17.23 9.29 -11.80
N LEU A 154 17.88 10.21 -11.07
CA LEU A 154 17.71 11.66 -11.22
C LEU A 154 18.98 12.29 -11.79
N LYS A 155 18.85 13.12 -12.82
CA LYS A 155 19.99 13.78 -13.49
C LYS A 155 20.56 14.95 -12.68
N PRO A 156 21.81 15.39 -12.96
CA PRO A 156 22.47 16.42 -12.18
C PRO A 156 21.65 17.70 -12.08
N GLY A 157 21.58 18.29 -10.88
CA GLY A 157 20.88 19.55 -10.63
C GLY A 157 19.35 19.47 -10.55
N THR A 158 18.75 18.28 -10.64
CA THR A 158 17.30 18.09 -10.49
C THR A 158 16.84 18.51 -9.08
N THR A 159 15.80 19.33 -8.98
CA THR A 159 15.08 19.54 -7.71
C THR A 159 13.82 18.69 -7.70
N VAL A 160 13.54 18.01 -6.59
CA VAL A 160 12.28 17.33 -6.30
C VAL A 160 11.64 18.05 -5.12
N ASP A 161 10.46 18.60 -5.34
CA ASP A 161 9.74 19.43 -4.37
C ASP A 161 8.24 19.09 -4.35
N GLY A 162 7.50 19.62 -3.38
CA GLY A 162 6.06 19.44 -3.23
C GLY A 162 5.27 20.74 -3.34
N TYR A 163 4.02 20.64 -3.79
CA TYR A 163 3.01 21.71 -3.72
C TYR A 163 1.62 21.08 -3.53
N ASN A 164 0.60 21.89 -3.29
CA ASN A 164 -0.79 21.44 -3.20
C ASN A 164 -1.65 22.22 -4.20
N SER A 165 -2.16 21.54 -5.22
CA SER A 165 -2.98 22.19 -6.27
C SER A 165 -4.36 22.64 -5.79
N LEU A 166 -4.85 22.08 -4.66
CA LEU A 166 -6.11 22.47 -4.03
C LEU A 166 -5.93 23.65 -3.05
N ASP A 167 -4.76 23.80 -2.45
CA ASP A 167 -4.39 24.95 -1.60
C ASP A 167 -2.99 25.47 -1.94
N PRO A 168 -2.87 26.49 -2.82
CA PRO A 168 -1.59 27.05 -3.23
C PRO A 168 -0.77 27.71 -2.10
N PHE A 169 -1.34 27.89 -0.91
CA PHE A 169 -0.62 28.43 0.26
C PHE A 169 -0.03 27.36 1.15
N ASP A 170 -0.36 26.10 0.91
CA ASP A 170 0.23 24.97 1.61
C ASP A 170 1.60 24.65 1.00
N THR A 171 2.64 24.95 1.77
CA THR A 171 4.04 24.72 1.39
C THR A 171 4.69 23.60 2.20
N ASP A 172 3.95 22.96 3.11
CA ASP A 172 4.46 21.91 4.01
C ASP A 172 3.99 20.54 3.53
N VAL A 173 4.43 20.19 2.32
CA VAL A 173 4.05 18.94 1.66
C VAL A 173 4.98 17.81 2.07
N ASP A 174 4.41 16.73 2.61
CA ASP A 174 5.17 15.51 2.93
C ASP A 174 5.54 14.76 1.64
N LEU A 175 6.73 15.09 1.11
CA LEU A 175 7.30 14.54 -0.12
C LEU A 175 8.11 13.27 0.17
N LYS A 176 7.85 12.21 -0.59
CA LYS A 176 8.65 10.97 -0.54
C LYS A 176 9.03 10.50 -1.94
N ILE A 177 10.26 10.02 -2.08
CA ILE A 177 10.66 9.18 -3.21
C ILE A 177 11.11 7.81 -2.70
N ALA A 178 10.92 6.77 -3.50
CA ALA A 178 11.19 5.41 -3.05
C ALA A 178 11.55 4.45 -4.18
N SER A 179 12.34 3.43 -3.82
CA SER A 179 12.48 2.19 -4.59
C SER A 179 12.15 1.01 -3.67
N THR A 180 11.34 0.05 -4.13
CA THR A 180 11.07 -1.18 -3.37
C THR A 180 12.22 -2.20 -3.45
N SER A 181 13.22 -1.94 -4.29
CA SER A 181 14.39 -2.80 -4.42
C SER A 181 15.29 -2.73 -3.18
N VAL A 182 15.99 -3.85 -2.94
CA VAL A 182 17.04 -3.98 -1.91
C VAL A 182 18.44 -4.17 -2.51
N LEU A 183 18.56 -4.06 -3.83
CA LEU A 183 19.83 -4.17 -4.54
C LEU A 183 20.63 -2.87 -4.43
N ASP A 184 21.95 -2.97 -4.61
CA ASP A 184 22.82 -1.79 -4.60
C ASP A 184 22.51 -0.86 -5.79
N ASP A 185 22.77 0.44 -5.60
CA ASP A 185 22.67 1.49 -6.61
C ASP A 185 21.30 1.60 -7.33
N GLN A 186 20.19 1.31 -6.63
CA GLN A 186 18.83 1.38 -7.20
C GLN A 186 18.22 2.78 -7.11
N ILE A 187 18.78 3.66 -6.29
CA ILE A 187 18.44 5.08 -6.29
C ILE A 187 19.70 5.85 -6.63
N ILE A 188 19.78 6.39 -7.85
CA ILE A 188 20.94 7.12 -8.35
C ILE A 188 20.64 8.62 -8.31
N LEU A 189 21.33 9.31 -7.41
CA LEU A 189 21.25 10.76 -7.25
C LEU A 189 22.53 11.39 -7.78
N GLN A 190 22.44 11.97 -8.98
CA GLN A 190 23.57 12.65 -9.61
C GLN A 190 23.96 13.95 -8.86
N PRO A 191 25.14 14.53 -9.14
CA PRO A 191 25.62 15.71 -8.40
C PRO A 191 24.64 16.89 -8.46
N GLY A 192 24.42 17.53 -7.30
CA GLY A 192 23.56 18.72 -7.19
C GLY A 192 22.06 18.45 -7.19
N VAL A 193 21.63 17.19 -7.16
CA VAL A 193 20.21 16.85 -6.93
C VAL A 193 19.77 17.36 -5.56
N THR A 194 18.58 17.96 -5.47
CA THR A 194 17.97 18.42 -4.22
C THR A 194 16.59 17.78 -4.08
N ILE A 195 16.34 17.10 -2.97
CA ILE A 195 15.05 16.47 -2.66
C ILE A 195 14.57 17.05 -1.34
N ASN A 196 13.49 17.84 -1.39
CA ASN A 196 12.86 18.45 -0.22
C ASN A 196 11.91 17.45 0.46
N GLY A 197 12.41 16.25 0.75
CA GLY A 197 11.62 15.14 1.26
C GLY A 197 12.45 13.91 1.56
N ASP A 198 11.78 12.85 1.98
CA ASP A 198 12.42 11.63 2.43
C ASP A 198 12.66 10.64 1.30
N ILE A 199 13.72 9.84 1.47
CA ILE A 199 14.07 8.74 0.55
C ILE A 199 13.86 7.42 1.26
N LEU A 200 13.02 6.57 0.67
CA LEU A 200 12.70 5.25 1.19
C LEU A 200 13.31 4.15 0.30
N VAL A 201 13.82 3.10 0.91
CA VAL A 201 14.33 1.91 0.21
C VAL A 201 13.53 0.67 0.58
N GLY A 202 13.70 -0.42 -0.18
CA GLY A 202 13.02 -1.70 0.04
C GLY A 202 13.05 -2.18 1.49
N VAL A 203 12.02 -2.94 1.89
CA VAL A 203 11.90 -3.45 3.26
C VAL A 203 13.11 -4.31 3.62
N GLY A 204 13.81 -3.94 4.69
CA GLY A 204 15.03 -4.62 5.13
C GLY A 204 16.28 -4.27 4.33
N GLY A 205 16.19 -3.36 3.37
CA GLY A 205 17.33 -2.80 2.64
C GLY A 205 18.18 -1.87 3.50
N ASP A 206 19.46 -1.70 3.13
CA ASP A 206 20.36 -0.71 3.73
C ASP A 206 20.40 0.56 2.86
N PRO A 207 19.88 1.70 3.33
CA PRO A 207 19.93 2.95 2.57
C PRO A 207 21.34 3.36 2.15
N ALA A 208 22.39 2.93 2.87
CA ALA A 208 23.77 3.30 2.58
C ALA A 208 24.36 2.63 1.33
N THR A 209 23.80 1.50 0.86
CA THR A 209 24.28 0.79 -0.34
C THR A 209 23.32 0.91 -1.52
N ILE A 210 22.02 1.02 -1.23
CA ILE A 210 20.96 1.13 -2.23
C ILE A 210 20.96 2.52 -2.87
N ILE A 211 21.30 3.57 -2.09
CA ILE A 211 21.33 4.95 -2.56
C ILE A 211 22.74 5.31 -3.02
N ASN A 212 22.91 5.47 -4.33
CA ASN A 212 24.10 6.04 -4.93
C ASN A 212 24.01 7.57 -4.90
N ASP A 213 24.46 8.15 -3.80
CA ASP A 213 24.48 9.60 -3.59
C ASP A 213 25.81 10.21 -4.06
N GLN A 214 25.75 11.03 -5.10
CA GLN A 214 26.91 11.72 -5.68
C GLN A 214 27.00 13.20 -5.27
N GLY A 215 26.40 13.58 -4.14
CA GLY A 215 26.39 14.93 -3.61
C GLY A 215 25.02 15.60 -3.67
N ALA A 216 23.97 14.84 -3.40
CA ALA A 216 22.60 15.30 -3.31
C ALA A 216 22.27 15.85 -1.92
N THR A 217 21.33 16.80 -1.87
CA THR A 217 20.70 17.27 -0.63
C THR A 217 19.36 16.57 -0.48
N THR A 218 19.11 15.91 0.65
CA THR A 218 17.92 15.08 0.87
C THR A 218 17.40 15.27 2.29
N GLY A 219 16.14 14.91 2.54
CA GLY A 219 15.62 14.64 3.88
C GLY A 219 16.17 13.32 4.45
N ASP A 220 15.34 12.66 5.27
CA ASP A 220 15.73 11.42 5.94
C ASP A 220 15.81 10.26 4.94
N ARG A 221 16.71 9.32 5.24
CA ARG A 221 16.92 8.10 4.44
C ARG A 221 16.62 6.90 5.30
N SER A 222 15.62 6.11 4.91
CA SER A 222 15.20 4.96 5.73
C SER A 222 14.71 3.79 4.88
N ALA A 223 14.71 2.60 5.47
CA ALA A 223 14.04 1.45 4.88
C ALA A 223 12.53 1.53 5.12
N MET A 224 11.74 1.14 4.13
CA MET A 224 10.31 0.99 4.29
C MET A 224 10.00 -0.03 5.39
N MET A 225 8.98 0.27 6.20
CA MET A 225 8.48 -0.67 7.21
C MET A 225 7.57 -1.75 6.60
N VAL A 226 6.87 -1.40 5.53
CA VAL A 226 5.91 -2.25 4.83
C VAL A 226 6.04 -1.99 3.35
N GLU A 227 6.06 -3.05 2.55
CA GLU A 227 6.12 -2.96 1.10
C GLU A 227 4.77 -2.44 0.57
N PRO A 228 4.74 -1.37 -0.25
CA PRO A 228 3.52 -0.94 -0.93
C PRO A 228 3.03 -2.05 -1.86
N PRO A 229 1.73 -2.42 -1.87
CA PRO A 229 1.22 -3.28 -2.92
C PRO A 229 1.26 -2.52 -4.23
N LEU A 230 1.67 -3.20 -5.28
CA LEU A 230 1.65 -2.69 -6.64
C LEU A 230 0.76 -3.64 -7.42
N ASP A 231 -0.54 -3.43 -7.30
CA ASP A 231 -1.56 -4.27 -7.92
C ASP A 231 -1.61 -4.05 -9.43
N ASP A 232 -1.96 -5.09 -10.18
CA ASP A 232 -2.15 -4.99 -11.63
C ASP A 232 -3.33 -4.08 -11.97
N VAL A 233 -3.24 -3.37 -13.09
CA VAL A 233 -4.31 -2.50 -13.55
C VAL A 233 -5.45 -3.32 -14.14
N ILE A 234 -6.67 -3.10 -13.64
CA ILE A 234 -7.89 -3.66 -14.20
C ILE A 234 -8.50 -2.63 -15.13
N THR A 235 -8.61 -2.95 -16.42
CA THR A 235 -9.22 -2.05 -17.40
C THR A 235 -10.76 -2.05 -17.28
N PRO A 236 -11.41 -0.90 -17.48
CA PRO A 236 -12.86 -0.83 -17.53
C PRO A 236 -13.42 -1.49 -18.80
N VAL A 237 -14.67 -1.94 -18.74
CA VAL A 237 -15.37 -2.42 -19.94
C VAL A 237 -15.76 -1.21 -20.81
N LEU A 238 -15.06 -1.03 -21.92
CA LEU A 238 -15.27 0.05 -22.88
C LEU A 238 -15.78 -0.48 -24.23
N PRO A 239 -16.50 0.34 -25.02
CA PRO A 239 -16.88 -0.04 -26.37
C PRO A 239 -15.63 -0.17 -27.25
N ASP A 240 -15.57 -1.22 -28.06
CA ASP A 240 -14.54 -1.36 -29.09
C ASP A 240 -14.85 -0.39 -30.24
N MET A 241 -13.94 0.56 -30.49
CA MET A 241 -14.08 1.55 -31.56
C MET A 241 -13.55 1.00 -32.89
N GLY A 242 -12.76 -0.08 -32.86
CA GLY A 242 -12.29 -0.81 -34.04
C GLY A 242 -11.41 0.00 -35.01
N THR A 243 -10.93 1.17 -34.59
CA THR A 243 -10.15 2.10 -35.42
C THR A 243 -9.00 2.70 -34.62
N ASP A 244 -7.91 3.05 -35.29
CA ASP A 244 -6.81 3.84 -34.72
C ASP A 244 -7.20 5.32 -34.59
N ILE A 245 -6.64 6.02 -33.60
CA ILE A 245 -6.61 7.48 -33.60
C ILE A 245 -5.41 7.92 -34.44
N TYR A 246 -5.67 8.38 -35.66
CA TYR A 246 -4.62 8.86 -36.57
C TYR A 246 -4.83 10.34 -36.92
N VAL A 247 -3.86 11.18 -36.58
CA VAL A 247 -3.89 12.62 -36.86
C VAL A 247 -2.62 13.03 -37.57
N LYS A 248 -2.72 13.72 -38.72
CA LYS A 248 -1.54 14.17 -39.48
C LYS A 248 -1.62 15.63 -39.91
N GLY A 249 -0.90 16.50 -39.20
CA GLY A 249 -0.87 17.95 -39.44
C GLY A 249 -2.24 18.59 -39.44
N ASP A 250 -3.12 18.08 -38.58
CA ASP A 250 -4.47 18.56 -38.35
C ASP A 250 -4.79 18.49 -36.85
N THR A 251 -5.94 19.01 -36.44
CA THR A 251 -6.44 18.94 -35.07
C THR A 251 -7.64 18.00 -34.98
N LEU A 252 -7.55 16.99 -34.13
CA LEU A 252 -8.69 16.14 -33.76
C LEU A 252 -9.13 16.50 -32.34
N THR A 253 -10.40 16.84 -32.17
CA THR A 253 -11.01 17.00 -30.84
C THR A 253 -11.73 15.71 -30.47
N ILE A 254 -11.42 15.17 -29.30
CA ILE A 254 -12.09 14.03 -28.68
C ILE A 254 -12.69 14.43 -27.35
N GLY A 255 -13.76 13.75 -26.94
CA GLY A 255 -14.40 13.96 -25.64
C GLY A 255 -15.02 12.67 -25.10
N PRO A 256 -15.93 12.77 -24.09
CA PRO A 256 -16.51 11.59 -23.44
C PRO A 256 -17.17 10.60 -24.39
N ALA A 257 -17.76 11.08 -25.49
CA ALA A 257 -18.41 10.25 -26.51
C ALA A 257 -17.44 9.39 -27.33
N ASP A 258 -16.15 9.72 -27.31
CA ASP A 258 -15.08 9.01 -28.00
C ASP A 258 -14.34 8.04 -27.06
N SER A 259 -14.80 7.90 -25.81
CA SER A 259 -14.24 6.92 -24.87
C SER A 259 -14.44 5.50 -25.39
N GLY A 260 -13.39 4.70 -25.41
CA GLY A 260 -13.42 3.40 -26.08
C GLY A 260 -12.07 2.69 -26.14
N ILE A 261 -12.09 1.52 -26.75
CA ILE A 261 -10.89 0.72 -27.05
C ILE A 261 -10.40 1.08 -28.45
N TYR A 262 -9.11 1.42 -28.56
CA TYR A 262 -8.42 1.77 -29.79
C TYR A 262 -7.21 0.87 -29.99
N THR A 263 -6.87 0.57 -31.24
CA THR A 263 -5.73 -0.30 -31.54
C THR A 263 -4.39 0.41 -31.43
N SER A 264 -4.33 1.69 -31.77
CA SER A 264 -3.15 2.55 -31.60
C SER A 264 -3.54 4.03 -31.65
N ILE A 265 -2.62 4.88 -31.20
CA ILE A 265 -2.70 6.33 -31.39
C ILE A 265 -1.43 6.77 -32.12
N GLU A 266 -1.56 7.39 -33.29
CA GLU A 266 -0.43 8.00 -34.01
C GLU A 266 -0.76 9.45 -34.35
N VAL A 267 0.04 10.37 -33.81
CA VAL A 267 -0.04 11.80 -34.07
C VAL A 267 1.21 12.23 -34.83
N ALA A 268 1.04 12.67 -36.06
CA ALA A 268 2.12 12.96 -37.00
C ALA A 268 2.07 14.41 -37.50
N GLN A 269 3.23 14.94 -37.84
CA GLN A 269 3.33 16.20 -38.58
C GLN A 269 3.06 15.98 -40.07
N LYS A 270 2.50 17.00 -40.72
CA LYS A 270 2.38 17.11 -42.16
C LYS A 270 3.43 18.10 -42.66
N SER A 271 4.22 17.67 -43.63
CA SER A 271 5.15 18.52 -44.37
C SER A 271 4.55 18.82 -45.73
N GLU A 272 4.47 20.11 -46.07
CA GLU A 272 4.08 20.60 -47.39
C GLU A 272 5.21 21.46 -47.96
N GLY A 273 5.58 21.20 -49.22
CA GLY A 273 6.71 21.86 -49.88
C GLY A 273 7.99 21.02 -49.88
N THR A 274 9.09 21.63 -50.34
CA THR A 274 10.42 21.01 -50.34
C THR A 274 11.49 22.07 -50.12
N GLY A 275 12.47 21.80 -49.26
CA GLY A 275 13.60 22.70 -49.03
C GLY A 275 13.24 23.86 -48.08
N GLU A 276 13.73 25.07 -48.38
CA GLU A 276 13.58 26.24 -47.48
C GLU A 276 12.13 26.74 -47.34
N GLU A 277 11.21 26.28 -48.19
CA GLU A 277 9.77 26.60 -48.14
C GLU A 277 8.93 25.49 -47.49
N GLU A 278 9.57 24.49 -46.87
CA GLU A 278 8.87 23.41 -46.18
C GLU A 278 8.09 23.95 -44.97
N VAL A 279 6.76 23.84 -45.03
CA VAL A 279 5.88 24.18 -43.92
C VAL A 279 5.55 22.90 -43.16
N ILE A 280 5.97 22.87 -41.89
CA ILE A 280 5.68 21.78 -40.97
C ILE A 280 4.45 22.17 -40.14
N THR A 281 3.39 21.37 -40.27
CA THR A 281 2.19 21.50 -39.44
C THR A 281 2.11 20.30 -38.49
N PRO A 282 2.19 20.48 -37.17
CA PRO A 282 2.08 19.37 -36.23
C PRO A 282 0.64 18.84 -36.16
N GLY A 283 0.50 17.54 -35.88
CA GLY A 283 -0.79 16.96 -35.50
C GLY A 283 -1.09 17.27 -34.03
N VAL A 284 -2.37 17.50 -33.72
CA VAL A 284 -2.82 17.81 -32.37
C VAL A 284 -4.08 17.01 -32.05
N VAL A 285 -4.07 16.30 -30.92
CA VAL A 285 -5.28 15.76 -30.30
C VAL A 285 -5.66 16.69 -29.16
N VAL A 286 -6.92 17.13 -29.12
CA VAL A 286 -7.48 17.97 -28.08
C VAL A 286 -8.53 17.16 -27.33
N VAL A 287 -8.35 16.98 -26.02
CA VAL A 287 -9.35 16.39 -25.14
C VAL A 287 -10.19 17.52 -24.55
N ASP A 288 -11.48 17.54 -24.87
CA ASP A 288 -12.41 18.59 -24.47
C ASP A 288 -13.81 18.02 -24.13
N GLY A 289 -14.56 18.75 -23.31
CA GLY A 289 -15.95 18.43 -22.98
C GLY A 289 -16.16 17.43 -21.84
N GLY A 290 -15.12 17.10 -21.06
CA GLY A 290 -15.23 16.28 -19.84
C GLY A 290 -14.24 15.11 -19.78
N GLU A 291 -14.58 14.09 -18.99
CA GLU A 291 -13.74 12.89 -18.82
C GLU A 291 -13.77 11.99 -20.06
N THR A 292 -12.59 11.71 -20.59
CA THR A 292 -12.38 10.81 -21.73
C THR A 292 -11.53 9.63 -21.30
N VAL A 293 -12.01 8.41 -21.53
CA VAL A 293 -11.34 7.18 -21.13
C VAL A 293 -10.98 6.36 -22.37
N LEU A 294 -9.68 6.21 -22.61
CA LEU A 294 -9.17 5.44 -23.75
C LEU A 294 -8.41 4.21 -23.27
N HIS A 295 -8.68 3.06 -23.87
CA HIS A 295 -7.84 1.87 -23.74
C HIS A 295 -7.16 1.60 -25.08
N VAL A 296 -5.84 1.75 -25.13
CA VAL A 296 -5.02 1.55 -26.31
C VAL A 296 -4.33 0.19 -26.24
N THR A 297 -4.75 -0.75 -27.09
CA THR A 297 -4.22 -2.13 -27.07
C THR A 297 -2.87 -2.30 -27.78
N GLY A 298 -2.40 -1.24 -28.42
CA GLY A 298 -1.09 -1.16 -29.05
C GLY A 298 -0.37 0.09 -28.59
N ASP A 299 0.41 0.68 -29.48
CA ASP A 299 1.33 1.75 -29.12
C ASP A 299 0.70 3.16 -29.28
N ILE A 300 1.27 4.11 -28.55
CA ILE A 300 1.02 5.55 -28.69
C ILE A 300 2.28 6.23 -29.22
N TRP A 301 2.20 6.78 -30.42
CA TRP A 301 3.29 7.46 -31.12
C TRP A 301 2.96 8.94 -31.35
N LEU A 302 3.62 9.83 -30.61
CA LEU A 302 3.59 11.27 -30.90
C LEU A 302 4.88 11.63 -31.64
N LYS A 303 4.81 11.98 -32.92
CA LYS A 303 5.99 12.44 -33.66
C LYS A 303 6.41 13.83 -33.17
N ALA A 304 7.58 14.28 -33.64
CA ALA A 304 8.12 15.58 -33.29
C ALA A 304 7.08 16.70 -33.42
N LEU A 305 7.08 17.62 -32.44
CA LEU A 305 6.18 18.78 -32.34
C LEU A 305 4.68 18.47 -32.19
N CYS A 306 4.26 17.20 -32.20
CA CYS A 306 2.85 16.81 -32.08
C CYS A 306 2.37 16.85 -30.64
N LYS A 307 1.06 17.01 -30.43
CA LYS A 307 0.52 17.24 -29.09
C LYS A 307 -0.72 16.42 -28.75
N ILE A 308 -0.86 16.04 -27.48
CA ILE A 308 -2.12 15.67 -26.84
C ILE A 308 -2.39 16.71 -25.74
N ASN A 309 -3.34 17.60 -25.99
CA ASN A 309 -3.69 18.69 -25.08
C ASN A 309 -4.99 18.37 -24.35
N ILE A 310 -4.97 18.45 -23.02
CA ILE A 310 -6.17 18.32 -22.21
C ILE A 310 -6.62 19.70 -21.77
N MET A 311 -7.83 20.08 -22.18
CA MET A 311 -8.40 21.40 -21.93
C MET A 311 -8.92 21.53 -20.51
N ASP A 312 -9.04 22.78 -20.04
CA ASP A 312 -9.66 23.11 -18.75
C ASP A 312 -11.07 22.48 -18.63
N GLY A 313 -11.38 21.91 -17.47
CA GLY A 313 -12.61 21.16 -17.22
C GLY A 313 -12.70 19.78 -17.88
N SER A 314 -11.65 19.29 -18.55
CA SER A 314 -11.59 17.96 -19.16
C SER A 314 -10.52 17.09 -18.52
N SER A 315 -10.64 15.77 -18.62
CA SER A 315 -9.64 14.81 -18.12
C SER A 315 -9.45 13.67 -19.11
N LEU A 316 -8.25 13.10 -19.11
CA LEU A 316 -7.88 11.96 -19.94
C LEU A 316 -7.34 10.83 -19.06
N ILE A 317 -7.98 9.67 -19.15
CA ILE A 317 -7.49 8.42 -18.56
C ILE A 317 -7.06 7.51 -19.72
N LEU A 318 -5.78 7.14 -19.75
CA LEU A 318 -5.19 6.23 -20.72
C LEU A 318 -4.87 4.90 -20.06
N TYR A 319 -5.41 3.80 -20.59
CA TYR A 319 -4.91 2.45 -20.35
C TYR A 319 -4.09 2.03 -21.56
N VAL A 320 -2.86 1.58 -21.37
CA VAL A 320 -1.94 1.30 -22.48
C VAL A 320 -1.31 -0.08 -22.34
N ASP A 321 -1.54 -0.92 -23.35
CA ASP A 321 -0.93 -2.25 -23.48
C ASP A 321 0.42 -2.20 -24.21
N GLY A 322 0.61 -1.27 -25.16
CA GLY A 322 1.85 -1.11 -25.92
C GLY A 322 2.80 -0.06 -25.36
N ASP A 323 3.74 0.40 -26.18
CA ASP A 323 4.70 1.43 -25.77
C ASP A 323 4.13 2.85 -25.93
N ILE A 324 4.69 3.82 -25.21
CA ILE A 324 4.46 5.25 -25.45
C ILE A 324 5.78 5.85 -25.90
N ALA A 325 5.78 6.45 -27.09
CA ALA A 325 6.96 7.10 -27.65
C ALA A 325 6.62 8.50 -28.15
N CYS A 326 7.26 9.49 -27.53
CA CYS A 326 7.12 10.90 -27.86
C CYS A 326 8.38 11.41 -28.57
N GLY A 327 8.20 12.17 -29.65
CA GLY A 327 9.27 12.78 -30.43
C GLY A 327 9.71 14.13 -29.86
N ALA A 328 10.85 14.64 -30.34
CA ALA A 328 11.37 15.92 -29.87
C ALA A 328 10.35 17.07 -30.01
N GLY A 329 10.20 17.85 -28.93
CA GLY A 329 9.26 18.97 -28.85
C GLY A 329 7.77 18.59 -28.89
N SER A 330 7.43 17.30 -28.81
CA SER A 330 6.05 16.86 -28.59
C SER A 330 5.59 17.18 -27.16
N ASP A 331 4.28 17.14 -26.94
CA ASP A 331 3.68 17.53 -25.67
C ASP A 331 2.49 16.64 -25.32
N ILE A 332 2.40 16.20 -24.06
CA ILE A 332 1.26 15.47 -23.52
C ILE A 332 0.99 15.98 -22.11
N GLY A 333 -0.16 16.60 -21.90
CA GLY A 333 -0.45 17.18 -20.60
C GLY A 333 -1.68 18.07 -20.55
N TYR A 334 -2.07 18.36 -19.33
CA TYR A 334 -3.06 19.38 -19.00
C TYR A 334 -2.53 20.78 -19.29
N GLN A 335 -3.36 21.64 -19.89
CA GLN A 335 -2.97 22.98 -20.32
C GLN A 335 -3.46 24.10 -19.40
N GLY A 336 -4.12 23.77 -18.28
CA GLY A 336 -4.62 24.76 -17.31
C GLY A 336 -3.58 25.13 -16.24
N ALA A 337 -3.88 26.21 -15.51
CA ALA A 337 -3.09 26.69 -14.38
C ALA A 337 -4.02 26.89 -13.15
N PRO A 338 -3.61 26.50 -11.92
CA PRO A 338 -2.36 25.80 -11.60
C PRO A 338 -2.29 24.42 -12.26
N GLU A 339 -1.08 23.87 -12.35
CA GLU A 339 -0.87 22.51 -12.83
C GLU A 339 -1.67 21.55 -11.94
N GLN A 340 -2.45 20.69 -12.58
CA GLN A 340 -3.36 19.75 -11.90
C GLN A 340 -3.14 18.36 -12.52
N PRO A 341 -2.13 17.62 -12.04
CA PRO A 341 -1.71 16.35 -12.63
C PRO A 341 -2.83 15.29 -12.63
N GLN A 342 -3.90 15.44 -11.84
CA GLN A 342 -5.06 14.54 -11.89
C GLN A 342 -5.82 14.51 -13.22
N HIS A 343 -5.66 15.53 -14.07
CA HIS A 343 -6.36 15.61 -15.35
C HIS A 343 -5.76 14.70 -16.42
N LEU A 344 -4.52 14.23 -16.24
CA LEU A 344 -3.90 13.21 -17.10
C LEU A 344 -3.49 12.02 -16.25
N GLN A 345 -4.11 10.87 -16.50
CA GLN A 345 -3.79 9.62 -15.81
C GLN A 345 -3.39 8.58 -16.83
N ILE A 346 -2.17 8.04 -16.70
CA ILE A 346 -1.64 7.00 -17.60
C ILE A 346 -1.44 5.73 -16.79
N TYR A 347 -2.12 4.67 -17.19
CA TYR A 347 -2.06 3.35 -16.60
C TYR A 347 -1.48 2.36 -17.60
N SER A 348 -0.41 1.67 -17.23
CA SER A 348 0.03 0.49 -17.97
C SER A 348 -0.79 -0.71 -17.55
N THR A 349 -1.21 -1.52 -18.52
CA THR A 349 -1.86 -2.81 -18.30
C THR A 349 -0.87 -3.98 -18.27
N ASN A 350 0.43 -3.71 -18.39
CA ASN A 350 1.47 -4.73 -18.33
C ASN A 350 1.48 -5.42 -16.94
N THR A 351 1.50 -6.74 -16.95
CA THR A 351 1.54 -7.64 -15.77
C THR A 351 2.95 -8.13 -15.46
N GLY A 352 3.97 -7.62 -16.16
CA GLY A 352 5.37 -8.04 -16.05
C GLY A 352 5.76 -9.22 -16.95
N ASP A 353 4.90 -9.60 -17.89
CA ASP A 353 5.15 -10.71 -18.82
C ASP A 353 6.04 -10.31 -20.02
N TYR A 354 6.22 -9.01 -20.24
CA TYR A 354 7.04 -8.44 -21.31
C TYR A 354 7.64 -7.09 -20.90
N GLU A 355 8.67 -6.66 -21.62
CA GLU A 355 9.25 -5.32 -21.47
C GLU A 355 8.34 -4.31 -22.17
N GLN A 356 7.97 -3.25 -21.46
CA GLN A 356 7.20 -2.12 -21.97
C GLN A 356 7.91 -0.83 -21.56
N THR A 357 7.88 0.16 -22.43
CA THR A 357 8.59 1.42 -22.25
C THR A 357 7.71 2.62 -22.53
N PHE A 358 7.75 3.59 -21.61
CA PHE A 358 7.14 4.92 -21.82
C PHE A 358 8.24 5.97 -21.89
N ASP A 359 8.57 6.38 -23.12
CA ASP A 359 9.44 7.50 -23.42
C ASP A 359 8.59 8.76 -23.66
N ILE A 360 8.36 9.52 -22.58
CA ILE A 360 7.53 10.71 -22.62
C ILE A 360 8.42 11.93 -22.79
N MET A 361 8.17 12.70 -23.85
CA MET A 361 8.82 13.98 -24.09
C MET A 361 7.78 15.08 -23.87
N ALA A 362 8.21 16.14 -23.20
CA ALA A 362 7.43 17.37 -23.05
C ALA A 362 8.28 18.55 -23.51
N GLY A 363 7.91 19.15 -24.63
CA GLY A 363 8.54 20.38 -25.14
C GLY A 363 8.31 21.59 -24.24
N SER A 364 7.44 21.47 -23.23
CA SER A 364 7.24 22.45 -22.17
C SER A 364 7.28 21.76 -20.80
N HIS A 365 6.22 21.86 -20.00
CA HIS A 365 6.07 21.10 -18.77
C HIS A 365 5.27 19.80 -19.01
N PHE A 366 5.47 18.79 -18.17
CA PHE A 366 4.58 17.63 -18.10
C PHE A 366 3.70 17.77 -16.86
N SER A 367 2.40 17.55 -16.97
CA SER A 367 1.47 17.51 -15.83
C SER A 367 0.56 16.29 -15.94
N GLY A 368 0.81 15.29 -15.10
CA GLY A 368 0.10 14.01 -15.14
C GLY A 368 0.59 13.02 -14.10
N VAL A 369 -0.17 11.94 -13.90
CA VAL A 369 0.24 10.79 -13.09
C VAL A 369 0.44 9.56 -13.95
N ILE A 370 1.40 8.72 -13.55
CA ILE A 370 1.70 7.45 -14.25
C ILE A 370 1.70 6.32 -13.23
N TYR A 371 0.86 5.31 -13.46
CA TYR A 371 0.88 4.05 -12.73
C TYR A 371 1.18 2.90 -13.69
N ALA A 372 2.41 2.43 -13.64
CA ALA A 372 2.95 1.45 -14.56
C ALA A 372 4.01 0.56 -13.87
N PRO A 373 3.62 -0.22 -12.84
CA PRO A 373 4.56 -0.90 -11.95
C PRO A 373 5.50 -1.89 -12.65
N TYR A 374 5.21 -2.32 -13.88
CA TYR A 374 6.05 -3.24 -14.67
C TYR A 374 6.66 -2.59 -15.93
N THR A 375 6.60 -1.26 -16.02
CA THR A 375 7.01 -0.50 -17.21
C THR A 375 8.18 0.41 -16.85
N ASP A 376 9.15 0.50 -17.75
CA ASP A 376 10.25 1.44 -17.61
C ASP A 376 9.85 2.79 -18.19
N VAL A 377 9.95 3.85 -17.39
CA VAL A 377 9.50 5.19 -17.75
C VAL A 377 10.70 6.13 -17.81
N SER A 378 10.84 6.83 -18.93
CA SER A 378 11.78 7.94 -19.08
C SER A 378 11.03 9.22 -19.38
N ILE A 379 11.28 10.27 -18.60
CA ILE A 379 10.71 11.60 -18.83
C ILE A 379 11.80 12.53 -19.37
N TYR A 380 11.54 13.11 -20.55
CA TYR A 380 12.38 14.12 -21.21
C TYR A 380 11.58 15.42 -21.32
N ALA A 381 11.50 16.18 -20.23
CA ALA A 381 10.88 17.50 -20.25
C ALA A 381 11.93 18.60 -20.44
N GLU A 382 11.62 19.58 -21.30
CA GLU A 382 12.42 20.82 -21.40
C GLU A 382 12.14 21.74 -20.20
N GLY A 383 10.91 21.69 -19.66
CA GLY A 383 10.48 22.38 -18.44
C GLY A 383 10.30 21.45 -17.25
N ASP A 384 9.52 21.92 -16.28
CA ASP A 384 9.22 21.21 -15.04
C ASP A 384 8.19 20.09 -15.23
N VAL A 385 8.18 19.14 -14.31
CA VAL A 385 7.34 17.95 -14.34
C VAL A 385 6.49 17.92 -13.07
N TYR A 386 5.19 17.83 -13.20
CA TYR A 386 4.23 17.88 -12.12
C TYR A 386 3.47 16.55 -12.05
N GLY A 387 3.46 15.91 -10.88
CA GLY A 387 2.65 14.73 -10.64
C GLY A 387 3.31 13.65 -9.79
N SER A 388 2.92 12.41 -10.05
CA SER A 388 3.36 11.24 -9.30
C SER A 388 3.56 10.04 -10.22
N PHE A 389 4.63 9.28 -9.98
CA PHE A 389 5.10 8.21 -10.85
C PHE A 389 5.31 6.92 -10.07
N ILE A 390 4.58 5.87 -10.43
CA ILE A 390 4.74 4.53 -9.87
C ILE A 390 5.13 3.59 -11.00
N THR A 391 6.38 3.14 -11.05
CA THR A 391 6.92 2.47 -12.24
C THR A 391 7.81 1.28 -11.92
N ASN A 392 8.23 0.50 -12.92
CA ASN A 392 9.29 -0.49 -12.72
C ASN A 392 10.63 0.21 -12.53
N SER A 393 11.03 1.01 -13.51
CA SER A 393 12.17 1.92 -13.43
C SER A 393 11.75 3.33 -13.84
N PHE A 394 12.43 4.33 -13.31
CA PHE A 394 12.21 5.74 -13.60
C PHE A 394 13.53 6.44 -13.88
N ASP A 395 13.74 6.94 -15.11
CA ASP A 395 14.87 7.82 -15.43
C ASP A 395 14.36 9.22 -15.76
N PHE A 396 14.60 10.14 -14.84
CA PHE A 396 14.26 11.54 -15.00
C PHE A 396 15.35 12.26 -15.80
N LYS A 397 15.17 12.34 -17.12
CA LYS A 397 16.14 12.92 -18.07
C LYS A 397 15.84 14.39 -18.42
N ALA A 398 14.84 14.98 -17.78
CA ALA A 398 14.46 16.37 -17.96
C ALA A 398 15.55 17.34 -17.46
N LEU A 399 15.56 18.55 -18.01
CA LEU A 399 16.39 19.65 -17.51
C LEU A 399 15.70 20.46 -16.41
N GLY A 400 14.39 20.28 -16.23
CA GLY A 400 13.60 20.94 -15.18
C GLY A 400 13.58 20.18 -13.86
N ASN A 401 12.62 20.55 -13.02
CA ASN A 401 12.39 20.00 -11.69
C ASN A 401 11.17 19.08 -11.66
N LEU A 402 11.04 18.28 -10.60
CA LEU A 402 9.88 17.43 -10.35
C LEU A 402 9.10 18.00 -9.15
N TYR A 403 7.83 18.29 -9.36
CA TYR A 403 6.90 18.79 -8.36
C TYR A 403 5.80 17.77 -8.08
N TYR A 404 5.78 17.24 -6.88
CA TYR A 404 4.69 16.39 -6.39
C TYR A 404 3.51 17.24 -5.95
N ASP A 405 2.30 16.84 -6.35
CA ASP A 405 1.07 17.47 -5.90
C ASP A 405 0.46 16.67 -4.74
N ASP A 406 0.40 17.26 -3.55
CA ASP A 406 -0.18 16.64 -2.35
C ASP A 406 -1.66 16.33 -2.51
N ALA A 407 -2.37 17.10 -3.34
CA ALA A 407 -3.77 16.83 -3.65
C ALA A 407 -3.98 15.45 -4.29
N LEU A 408 -2.93 14.85 -4.87
CA LEU A 408 -2.98 13.50 -5.43
C LEU A 408 -3.27 12.42 -4.37
N ARG A 409 -3.02 12.72 -3.09
CA ARG A 409 -3.36 11.83 -1.96
C ARG A 409 -4.86 11.66 -1.75
N ASP A 410 -5.66 12.61 -2.22
CA ASP A 410 -7.11 12.65 -1.96
C ASP A 410 -7.94 12.27 -3.19
N ILE A 411 -7.29 11.96 -4.32
CA ILE A 411 -8.03 11.61 -5.54
C ILE A 411 -8.55 10.19 -5.41
N THR A 412 -9.87 10.06 -5.51
CA THR A 412 -10.56 8.79 -5.77
C THR A 412 -10.06 8.20 -7.09
N MET A 413 -9.03 7.36 -7.02
CA MET A 413 -8.53 6.60 -8.16
C MET A 413 -8.91 5.13 -8.04
N LEU A 414 -8.92 4.46 -9.19
CA LEU A 414 -8.91 3.00 -9.25
C LEU A 414 -7.74 2.49 -8.40
N ASN A 415 -8.01 1.48 -7.56
CA ASN A 415 -7.06 0.86 -6.62
C ASN A 415 -6.76 1.63 -5.32
N SER A 416 -7.64 2.56 -4.90
CA SER A 416 -7.67 2.97 -3.49
C SER A 416 -7.92 1.78 -2.57
N ARG A 417 -7.32 1.75 -1.38
CA ARG A 417 -7.57 0.70 -0.37
C ARG A 417 -7.72 1.26 1.03
N PHE A 418 -8.53 0.61 1.84
CA PHE A 418 -8.57 0.82 3.27
C PHE A 418 -7.38 0.15 3.95
N ILE A 419 -6.72 0.92 4.81
CA ILE A 419 -5.68 0.49 5.73
C ILE A 419 -6.11 0.79 7.16
N VAL A 420 -5.49 0.13 8.13
CA VAL A 420 -5.72 0.43 9.55
C VAL A 420 -4.85 1.62 9.95
N ASP A 421 -5.49 2.75 10.27
CA ASP A 421 -4.81 3.94 10.78
C ASP A 421 -4.52 3.82 12.28
N ARG A 422 -5.49 3.26 13.01
CA ARG A 422 -5.40 3.09 14.45
C ARG A 422 -6.06 1.80 14.87
N TRP A 423 -5.40 1.05 15.74
CA TRP A 423 -5.88 -0.21 16.29
C TRP A 423 -5.96 -0.15 17.81
N LEU A 424 -7.05 -0.65 18.38
CA LEU A 424 -7.36 -0.63 19.81
C LEU A 424 -7.96 -1.99 20.24
N GLU A 425 -7.47 -2.54 21.34
CA GLU A 425 -7.97 -3.78 21.96
C GLU A 425 -8.62 -3.46 23.31
N GLU A 426 -9.79 -4.04 23.56
CA GLU A 426 -10.59 -3.89 24.78
C GLU A 426 -10.89 -5.23 25.47
#